data_AF-A0A926QCV4-F1
#
_entry.id   AF-A0A926QCV4-F1
#
_cell.length_a   1.000
_cell.length_b   1.000
_cell.length_c   1.000
_cell.angle_alpha   90.00
_cell.angle_beta   90.00
_cell.angle_gamma   90.00
#
_symmetry.space_group_name_H-M   'P 1'
#
loop_
_entity.id
_entity.type
_entity.pdbx_description
1 polymer ?
#
loop_
_entity_poly.entity_id
_entity_poly.type
_entity_poly.pdbx_seq_one_letter_code
_entity_poly.pdbx_strand_id
1 'polypeptide(L)'
;MASPGASKKSDVTAEHLAALNAGKAEARTLTEALVIDHPALFAAAIPDAPSDLALAAEAAQGLGILKRMTAIGQALHEHLGADQIHALTQHPSDTVRGWTCFAIAADTNHSVPSLLDAVKPLADDHLFTVREWVWMAVRPRMTEELEVSIRELTPWTGEPSANIRRFASESLRPRGVWAKHIAEFKTSPQLGEPLLEPLRSDPHRYVQDSVANWINDASKDSPEWARAICDRWNAESPTAATAYITKRALRSLK
;
A
#
# COMPACT_ATOMS: atom_id res chain seq x y z
N MET A 1 8.03 13.64 19.98
CA MET A 1 7.19 12.50 19.57
C MET A 1 5.96 13.07 18.90
N ALA A 2 5.68 12.71 17.64
CA ALA A 2 4.44 13.13 16.97
C ALA A 2 3.24 12.48 17.68
N SER A 3 2.15 13.25 17.85
CA SER A 3 0.90 12.72 18.42
C SER A 3 0.39 11.55 17.57
N PRO A 4 -0.13 10.46 18.17
CA PRO A 4 -0.53 9.22 17.47
C PRO A 4 -1.72 9.38 16.49
N GLY A 5 -2.23 10.60 16.31
CA GLY A 5 -3.36 10.94 15.44
C GLY A 5 -4.71 10.58 16.07
N ALA A 6 -5.78 11.12 15.50
CA ALA A 6 -7.14 10.94 15.99
C ALA A 6 -7.69 9.55 15.68
N SER A 7 -8.32 8.93 16.68
CA SER A 7 -8.99 7.63 16.54
C SER A 7 -10.47 7.77 16.14
N LYS A 8 -11.13 8.85 16.57
CA LYS A 8 -12.52 9.20 16.23
C LYS A 8 -12.56 10.52 15.48
N LYS A 9 -13.57 10.70 14.62
CA LYS A 9 -13.77 11.95 13.87
C LYS A 9 -13.93 13.16 14.80
N SER A 10 -14.58 12.97 15.95
CA SER A 10 -14.75 14.00 17.00
C SER A 10 -13.44 14.48 17.61
N ASP A 11 -12.37 13.69 17.49
CA ASP A 11 -11.07 14.00 18.10
C ASP A 11 -10.19 14.83 17.15
N VAL A 12 -10.62 15.02 15.89
CA VAL A 12 -9.96 15.90 14.93
C VAL A 12 -10.35 17.34 15.24
N THR A 13 -9.41 18.13 15.75
CA THR A 13 -9.66 19.54 16.08
C THR A 13 -9.92 20.35 14.81
N ALA A 14 -10.68 21.44 14.92
CA ALA A 14 -10.94 22.34 13.79
C ALA A 14 -9.64 22.92 13.19
N GLU A 15 -8.66 23.24 14.04
CA GLU A 15 -7.34 23.71 13.61
C GLU A 15 -6.60 22.64 12.81
N HIS A 16 -6.59 21.39 13.29
CA HIS A 16 -5.93 20.31 12.58
C HIS A 16 -6.63 19.99 11.26
N LEU A 17 -7.97 19.96 11.24
CA LEU A 17 -8.74 19.78 10.01
C LEU A 17 -8.46 20.90 8.99
N ALA A 18 -8.37 22.16 9.43
CA ALA A 18 -7.99 23.27 8.55
C ALA A 18 -6.57 23.09 7.98
N ALA A 19 -5.62 22.61 8.79
CA ALA A 19 -4.27 22.31 8.32
C ALA A 19 -4.22 21.14 7.33
N LEU A 20 -5.01 20.09 7.55
CA LEU A 20 -5.18 18.98 6.62
C LEU A 20 -5.76 19.47 5.29
N ASN A 21 -6.84 20.23 5.31
CA ASN A 21 -7.49 20.77 4.12
C ASN A 21 -6.64 21.82 3.40
N ALA A 22 -5.68 22.46 4.08
CA ALA A 22 -4.73 23.38 3.45
C ALA A 22 -3.46 22.68 2.92
N GLY A 23 -3.36 21.35 3.04
CA GLY A 23 -2.20 20.58 2.61
C GLY A 23 -0.94 20.79 3.46
N LYS A 24 -1.09 21.37 4.67
CA LYS A 24 0.01 21.73 5.58
C LYS A 24 0.24 20.72 6.70
N ALA A 25 -0.59 19.68 6.75
CA ALA A 25 -0.49 18.61 7.72
C ALA A 25 -0.74 17.24 7.08
N GLU A 26 -0.32 16.21 7.79
CA GLU A 26 -0.49 14.82 7.43
C GLU A 26 -1.66 14.20 8.20
N ALA A 27 -2.51 13.44 7.51
CA ALA A 27 -3.51 12.57 8.11
C ALA A 27 -2.81 11.28 8.56
N ARG A 28 -2.38 11.25 9.82
CA ARG A 28 -1.62 10.14 10.41
C ARG A 28 -2.48 8.89 10.62
N THR A 29 -3.80 9.02 10.51
CA THR A 29 -4.74 7.90 10.62
C THR A 29 -5.77 7.91 9.49
N LEU A 30 -6.39 6.75 9.24
CA LEU A 30 -7.53 6.65 8.32
C LEU A 30 -8.69 7.55 8.77
N THR A 31 -8.90 7.72 10.08
CA THR A 31 -9.94 8.58 10.61
C THR A 31 -9.73 10.04 10.24
N GLU A 32 -8.50 10.53 10.32
CA GLU A 32 -8.12 11.88 9.85
C GLU A 32 -8.28 11.99 8.34
N ALA A 33 -7.82 11.00 7.56
CA ALA A 33 -7.95 11.01 6.10
C ALA A 33 -9.42 11.05 5.64
N LEU A 34 -10.31 10.38 6.37
CA LEU A 34 -11.74 10.32 6.04
C LEU A 34 -12.52 11.61 6.30
N VAL A 35 -11.96 12.58 7.03
CA VAL A 35 -12.61 13.88 7.28
C VAL A 35 -12.07 15.00 6.40
N ILE A 36 -11.04 14.74 5.59
CA ILE A 36 -10.49 15.71 4.66
C ILE A 36 -11.54 16.12 3.63
N ASP A 37 -11.61 17.43 3.39
CA ASP A 37 -12.27 18.03 2.24
C ASP A 37 -11.30 17.96 1.05
N HIS A 38 -11.47 16.97 0.17
CA HIS A 38 -10.55 16.78 -0.95
C HIS A 38 -10.58 17.94 -1.94
N PRO A 39 -11.73 18.54 -2.28
CA PRO A 39 -11.77 19.76 -3.10
C PRO A 39 -10.94 20.91 -2.52
N ALA A 40 -11.07 21.18 -1.21
CA ALA A 40 -10.28 22.22 -0.56
C ALA A 40 -8.76 21.89 -0.56
N LEU A 41 -8.41 20.65 -0.24
CA LEU A 41 -7.02 20.18 -0.30
C LEU A 41 -6.46 20.23 -1.72
N PHE A 42 -7.26 19.85 -2.71
CA PHE A 42 -6.87 19.83 -4.10
C PHE A 42 -6.55 21.26 -4.59
N ALA A 43 -7.45 22.22 -4.33
CA ALA A 43 -7.23 23.62 -4.67
C ALA A 43 -6.01 24.23 -3.96
N ALA A 44 -5.72 23.80 -2.73
CA ALA A 44 -4.53 24.24 -2.01
C ALA A 44 -3.23 23.63 -2.55
N ALA A 45 -3.26 22.37 -2.96
CA ALA A 45 -2.09 21.64 -3.44
C ALA A 45 -1.75 21.97 -4.90
N ILE A 46 -2.75 22.29 -5.72
CA ILE A 46 -2.60 22.53 -7.17
C ILE A 46 -3.43 23.77 -7.56
N PRO A 47 -3.02 24.98 -7.15
CA PRO A 47 -3.83 26.20 -7.31
C PRO A 47 -4.10 26.57 -8.77
N ASP A 48 -3.18 26.23 -9.67
CA ASP A 48 -3.28 26.53 -11.11
C ASP A 48 -3.75 25.32 -11.93
N ALA A 49 -4.51 24.41 -11.31
CA ALA A 49 -5.04 23.22 -11.99
C ALA A 49 -5.98 23.60 -13.15
N PRO A 50 -5.95 22.87 -14.28
CA PRO A 50 -6.97 22.97 -15.32
C PRO A 50 -8.39 22.78 -14.74
N SER A 51 -9.39 23.47 -15.31
CA SER A 51 -10.78 23.41 -14.83
C SER A 51 -11.32 21.99 -14.73
N ASP A 52 -11.04 21.17 -15.74
CA ASP A 52 -11.57 19.82 -15.85
C ASP A 52 -11.00 18.90 -14.75
N LEU A 53 -9.72 19.11 -14.41
CA LEU A 53 -9.06 18.43 -13.29
C LEU A 53 -9.67 18.86 -11.94
N ALA A 54 -9.92 20.15 -11.72
CA ALA A 54 -10.56 20.63 -10.50
C ALA A 54 -11.99 20.06 -10.34
N LEU A 55 -12.77 20.05 -11.42
CA LEU A 55 -14.11 19.46 -11.44
C LEU A 55 -14.10 17.95 -11.15
N ALA A 56 -13.09 17.22 -11.64
CA ALA A 56 -12.93 15.80 -11.32
C ALA A 56 -12.67 15.58 -9.82
N ALA A 57 -11.86 16.43 -9.18
CA ALA A 57 -11.62 16.36 -7.74
C ALA A 57 -12.89 16.68 -6.92
N GLU A 58 -13.69 17.66 -7.36
CA GLU A 58 -15.00 17.98 -6.77
C GLU A 58 -15.98 16.80 -6.87
N ALA A 59 -16.14 16.22 -8.06
CA ALA A 59 -17.02 15.09 -8.29
C ALA A 59 -16.63 13.86 -7.45
N ALA A 60 -15.33 13.69 -7.15
CA ALA A 60 -14.82 12.56 -6.38
C ALA A 60 -15.17 12.63 -4.87
N GLN A 61 -15.47 13.81 -4.31
CA GLN A 61 -15.67 13.97 -2.85
C GLN A 61 -16.79 13.07 -2.30
N GLY A 62 -17.87 12.88 -3.05
CA GLY A 62 -18.99 12.02 -2.67
C GLY A 62 -18.70 10.51 -2.72
N LEU A 63 -17.57 10.10 -3.28
CA LEU A 63 -17.19 8.70 -3.40
C LEU A 63 -16.61 8.14 -2.09
N GLY A 64 -16.69 6.81 -1.94
CA GLY A 64 -15.93 6.11 -0.90
C GLY A 64 -14.41 6.29 -1.11
N ILE A 65 -13.63 6.32 -0.03
CA ILE A 65 -12.24 6.78 -0.03
C ILE A 65 -11.38 6.15 -1.13
N LEU A 66 -11.42 4.83 -1.34
CA LEU A 66 -10.62 4.20 -2.38
C LEU A 66 -11.00 4.69 -3.78
N LYS A 67 -12.31 4.73 -4.10
CA LYS A 67 -12.80 5.26 -5.38
C LYS A 67 -12.45 6.73 -5.56
N ARG A 68 -12.48 7.52 -4.49
CA ARG A 68 -12.08 8.93 -4.49
C ARG A 68 -10.61 9.08 -4.83
N MET A 69 -9.73 8.35 -4.15
CA MET A 69 -8.28 8.38 -4.41
C MET A 69 -7.97 7.94 -5.84
N THR A 70 -8.64 6.89 -6.34
CA THR A 70 -8.51 6.43 -7.73
C THR A 70 -8.97 7.48 -8.73
N ALA A 71 -10.14 8.09 -8.53
CA ALA A 71 -10.68 9.10 -9.45
C ALA A 71 -9.78 10.35 -9.53
N ILE A 72 -9.30 10.84 -8.39
CA ILE A 72 -8.36 11.98 -8.36
C ILE A 72 -7.03 11.60 -9.01
N GLY A 73 -6.47 10.43 -8.69
CA GLY A 73 -5.24 9.95 -9.31
C GLY A 73 -5.34 9.83 -10.83
N GLN A 74 -6.44 9.27 -11.34
CA GLN A 74 -6.69 9.19 -12.78
C GLN A 74 -6.76 10.59 -13.42
N ALA A 75 -7.49 11.52 -12.81
CA ALA A 75 -7.58 12.88 -13.32
C ALA A 75 -6.22 13.58 -13.34
N LEU A 76 -5.39 13.40 -12.30
CA LEU A 76 -4.01 13.91 -12.26
C LEU A 76 -3.18 13.36 -13.42
N HIS A 77 -3.26 12.05 -13.70
CA HIS A 77 -2.55 11.44 -14.82
C HIS A 77 -2.99 12.00 -16.18
N GLU A 78 -4.29 12.21 -16.37
CA GLU A 78 -4.84 12.72 -17.64
C GLU A 78 -4.48 14.18 -17.92
N HIS A 79 -4.28 15.01 -16.88
CA HIS A 79 -4.16 16.46 -17.02
C HIS A 79 -2.79 17.04 -16.67
N LEU A 80 -1.93 16.31 -15.95
CA LEU A 80 -0.62 16.79 -15.52
C LEU A 80 0.52 16.02 -16.20
N GLY A 81 1.62 16.71 -16.45
CA GLY A 81 2.86 16.08 -16.92
C GLY A 81 3.55 15.27 -15.83
N ALA A 82 4.43 14.35 -16.22
CA ALA A 82 5.19 13.49 -15.31
C ALA A 82 5.97 14.29 -14.24
N ASP A 83 6.59 15.41 -14.61
CA ASP A 83 7.34 16.26 -13.67
C ASP A 83 6.44 16.90 -12.60
N GLN A 84 5.22 17.28 -12.98
CA GLN A 84 4.24 17.84 -12.04
C GLN A 84 3.75 16.77 -11.06
N ILE A 85 3.46 15.55 -11.56
CA ILE A 85 3.09 14.41 -10.71
C ILE A 85 4.25 14.05 -9.78
N HIS A 86 5.48 14.03 -10.28
CA HIS A 86 6.67 13.76 -9.48
C HIS A 86 6.86 14.79 -8.36
N ALA A 87 6.66 16.08 -8.64
CA ALA A 87 6.72 17.11 -7.60
C ALA A 87 5.73 16.87 -6.45
N LEU A 88 4.53 16.36 -6.76
CA LEU A 88 3.50 16.03 -5.77
C LEU A 88 3.86 14.82 -4.88
N THR A 89 4.81 13.96 -5.28
CA THR A 89 5.25 12.84 -4.43
C THR A 89 6.03 13.31 -3.20
N GLN A 90 6.48 14.56 -3.18
CA GLN A 90 7.19 15.18 -2.05
C GLN A 90 6.30 16.16 -1.27
N HIS A 91 5.00 16.20 -1.56
CA HIS A 91 4.09 17.14 -0.95
C HIS A 91 3.90 16.87 0.57
N PRO A 92 3.79 17.89 1.44
CA PRO A 92 3.64 17.69 2.88
C PRO A 92 2.42 16.86 3.27
N SER A 93 1.30 17.02 2.55
CA SER A 93 0.13 16.16 2.74
C SER A 93 0.37 14.74 2.21
N ASP A 94 0.21 13.77 3.08
CA ASP A 94 0.20 12.34 2.76
C ASP A 94 -0.96 11.93 1.84
N THR A 95 -2.08 12.64 1.90
CA THR A 95 -3.22 12.41 1.00
C THR A 95 -2.88 12.83 -0.43
N VAL A 96 -2.14 13.93 -0.62
CA VAL A 96 -1.66 14.35 -1.94
C VAL A 96 -0.65 13.34 -2.50
N ARG A 97 0.32 12.89 -1.68
CA ARG A 97 1.22 11.78 -2.05
C ARG A 97 0.47 10.48 -2.32
N GLY A 98 -0.64 10.25 -1.62
CA GLY A 98 -1.55 9.15 -1.88
C GLY A 98 -2.20 9.25 -3.27
N TRP A 99 -2.62 10.44 -3.72
CA TRP A 99 -3.16 10.62 -5.07
C TRP A 99 -2.13 10.30 -6.15
N THR A 100 -0.85 10.64 -5.94
CA THR A 100 0.20 10.33 -6.93
C THR A 100 0.44 8.84 -7.07
N CYS A 101 0.24 8.04 -6.02
CA CYS A 101 0.25 6.56 -6.13
C CYS A 101 -0.72 6.08 -7.22
N PHE A 102 -1.95 6.60 -7.20
CA PHE A 102 -2.98 6.26 -8.18
C PHE A 102 -2.74 6.90 -9.54
N ALA A 103 -2.15 8.10 -9.60
CA ALA A 103 -1.77 8.74 -10.87
C ALA A 103 -0.67 7.94 -11.60
N ILE A 104 0.36 7.50 -10.88
CA ILE A 104 1.44 6.66 -11.44
C ILE A 104 0.88 5.31 -11.90
N ALA A 105 -0.03 4.71 -11.13
CA ALA A 105 -0.67 3.44 -11.50
C ALA A 105 -1.65 3.55 -12.67
N ALA A 106 -2.22 4.73 -12.92
CA ALA A 106 -3.12 5.00 -14.05
C ALA A 106 -2.37 5.03 -15.40
N ASP A 107 -1.05 5.25 -15.40
CA ASP A 107 -0.26 5.19 -16.62
C ASP A 107 -0.12 3.75 -17.13
N THR A 108 -0.92 3.41 -18.14
CA THR A 108 -0.90 2.10 -18.78
C THR A 108 0.32 1.86 -19.66
N ASN A 109 1.13 2.90 -19.94
CA ASN A 109 2.35 2.74 -20.73
C ASN A 109 3.50 2.15 -19.90
N HIS A 110 3.42 2.22 -18.57
CA HIS A 110 4.39 1.56 -17.71
C HIS A 110 4.28 0.04 -17.82
N SER A 111 5.39 -0.63 -18.06
CA SER A 111 5.59 -2.04 -17.69
C SER A 111 5.59 -2.18 -16.16
N VAL A 112 5.35 -3.39 -15.64
CA VAL A 112 5.47 -3.65 -14.19
C VAL A 112 6.83 -3.21 -13.60
N PRO A 113 8.00 -3.51 -14.21
CA PRO A 113 9.27 -3.01 -13.70
C PRO A 113 9.32 -1.48 -13.57
N SER A 114 8.95 -0.75 -14.63
CA SER A 114 8.94 0.72 -14.60
C SER A 114 7.92 1.28 -13.60
N LEU A 115 6.78 0.61 -13.43
CA LEU A 115 5.78 0.99 -12.44
C LEU A 115 6.35 0.85 -11.02
N LEU A 116 6.98 -0.28 -10.73
CA LEU A 116 7.61 -0.56 -9.44
C LEU A 116 8.74 0.43 -9.13
N ASP A 117 9.58 0.75 -10.10
CA ASP A 117 10.63 1.77 -9.96
C ASP A 117 10.03 3.15 -9.62
N ALA A 118 8.98 3.56 -10.34
CA ALA A 118 8.32 4.84 -10.13
C ALA A 118 7.68 4.96 -8.74
N VAL A 119 7.13 3.87 -8.19
CA VAL A 119 6.47 3.89 -6.88
C VAL A 119 7.36 3.51 -5.71
N LYS A 120 8.60 3.06 -5.93
CA LYS A 120 9.52 2.65 -4.85
C LYS A 120 9.70 3.72 -3.76
N PRO A 121 9.84 5.03 -4.07
CA PRO A 121 9.92 6.05 -3.03
C PRO A 121 8.65 6.15 -2.17
N LEU A 122 7.47 5.95 -2.76
CA LEU A 122 6.17 5.97 -2.06
C LEU A 122 5.97 4.69 -1.22
N ALA A 123 6.51 3.56 -1.68
CA ALA A 123 6.57 2.33 -0.89
C ALA A 123 7.48 2.45 0.35
N ASP A 124 8.47 3.36 0.32
CA ASP A 124 9.34 3.67 1.45
C ASP A 124 8.94 4.94 2.24
N ASP A 125 7.78 5.51 1.95
CA ASP A 125 7.33 6.75 2.58
C ASP A 125 7.33 6.64 4.11
N HIS A 126 7.67 7.72 4.82
CA HIS A 126 7.74 7.71 6.29
C HIS A 126 6.35 7.47 6.92
N LEU A 127 5.27 7.87 6.25
CA LEU A 127 3.93 7.59 6.72
C LEU A 127 3.35 6.28 6.20
N PHE A 128 2.78 5.55 7.16
CA PHE A 128 2.08 4.30 6.88
C PHE A 128 0.93 4.47 5.90
N THR A 129 0.19 5.58 5.92
CA THR A 129 -0.96 5.82 5.04
C THR A 129 -0.56 5.84 3.57
N VAL A 130 0.53 6.52 3.19
CA VAL A 130 1.06 6.51 1.82
C VAL A 130 1.50 5.10 1.43
N ARG A 131 2.18 4.38 2.34
CA ARG A 131 2.58 2.99 2.11
C ARG A 131 1.41 2.03 1.93
N GLU A 132 0.22 2.34 2.45
CA GLU A 132 -1.01 1.59 2.15
C GLU A 132 -1.58 1.96 0.78
N TRP A 133 -1.60 3.25 0.44
CA TRP A 133 -2.11 3.70 -0.87
C TRP A 133 -1.32 3.13 -2.03
N VAL A 134 0.00 3.10 -1.92
CA VAL A 134 0.87 2.67 -3.01
C VAL A 134 0.63 1.21 -3.40
N TRP A 135 0.54 0.29 -2.45
CA TRP A 135 0.27 -1.11 -2.82
C TRP A 135 -1.15 -1.27 -3.35
N MET A 136 -2.13 -0.55 -2.82
CA MET A 136 -3.52 -0.60 -3.31
C MET A 136 -3.62 -0.09 -4.76
N ALA A 137 -2.87 0.97 -5.09
CA ALA A 137 -2.86 1.59 -6.40
C ALA A 137 -2.24 0.66 -7.46
N VAL A 138 -1.08 0.07 -7.18
CA VAL A 138 -0.33 -0.73 -8.18
C VAL A 138 -0.76 -2.20 -8.26
N ARG A 139 -1.42 -2.73 -7.23
CA ARG A 139 -1.80 -4.14 -7.15
C ARG A 139 -2.62 -4.65 -8.34
N PRO A 140 -3.61 -3.92 -8.91
CA PRO A 140 -4.33 -4.40 -10.09
C PRO A 140 -3.39 -4.77 -11.24
N ARG A 141 -2.48 -3.87 -11.59
CA ARG A 141 -1.47 -4.07 -12.64
C ARG A 141 -0.51 -5.21 -12.30
N MET A 142 -0.04 -5.28 -11.05
CA MET A 142 0.83 -6.37 -10.62
C MET A 142 0.15 -7.74 -10.64
N THR A 143 -1.16 -7.79 -10.41
CA THR A 143 -1.92 -9.05 -10.43
C THR A 143 -2.11 -9.54 -11.87
N GLU A 144 -2.26 -8.64 -12.84
CA GLU A 144 -2.38 -8.98 -14.27
C GLU A 144 -1.09 -9.63 -14.81
N GLU A 145 0.07 -9.18 -14.34
CA GLU A 145 1.38 -9.73 -14.69
C GLU A 145 2.06 -10.36 -13.45
N LEU A 146 1.38 -11.33 -12.83
CA LEU A 146 1.77 -11.87 -11.52
C LEU A 146 3.19 -12.44 -11.47
N GLU A 147 3.59 -13.22 -12.48
CA GLU A 147 4.94 -13.83 -12.53
C GLU A 147 6.04 -12.77 -12.66
N VAL A 148 5.83 -11.77 -13.51
CA VAL A 148 6.72 -10.60 -13.65
C VAL A 148 6.81 -9.88 -12.31
N SER A 149 5.68 -9.58 -11.69
CA SER A 149 5.63 -8.85 -10.42
C SER A 149 6.35 -9.58 -9.30
N ILE A 150 6.18 -10.91 -9.18
CA ILE A 150 6.92 -11.71 -8.20
C ILE A 150 8.42 -11.59 -8.46
N ARG A 151 8.86 -11.76 -9.71
CA ARG A 151 10.28 -11.65 -10.08
C ARG A 151 10.87 -10.28 -9.74
N GLU A 152 10.17 -9.20 -10.07
CA GLU A 152 10.65 -7.83 -9.81
C GLU A 152 10.61 -7.46 -8.32
N LEU A 153 9.67 -8.02 -7.54
CA LEU A 153 9.57 -7.78 -6.10
C LEU A 153 10.51 -8.68 -5.27
N THR A 154 10.98 -9.81 -5.78
CA THR A 154 11.90 -10.69 -5.03
C THR A 154 13.16 -9.95 -4.58
N PRO A 155 13.87 -9.15 -5.41
CA PRO A 155 15.00 -8.34 -4.96
C PRO A 155 14.66 -7.37 -3.82
N TRP A 156 13.42 -6.87 -3.76
CA TRP A 156 12.99 -5.92 -2.73
C TRP A 156 12.94 -6.55 -1.34
N THR A 157 12.86 -7.88 -1.25
CA THR A 157 12.92 -8.61 0.04
C THR A 157 14.31 -8.55 0.69
N GLY A 158 15.35 -8.16 -0.05
CA GLY A 158 16.71 -7.96 0.47
C GLY A 158 17.06 -6.50 0.78
N GLU A 159 16.13 -5.57 0.60
CA GLU A 159 16.41 -4.13 0.74
C GLU A 159 16.63 -3.72 2.19
N PRO A 160 17.48 -2.71 2.47
CA PRO A 160 17.72 -2.23 3.83
C PRO A 160 16.46 -1.73 4.54
N SER A 161 15.55 -1.08 3.80
CA SER A 161 14.30 -0.56 4.36
C SER A 161 13.30 -1.67 4.65
N ALA A 162 12.83 -1.71 5.90
CA ALA A 162 11.74 -2.59 6.32
C ALA A 162 10.40 -2.27 5.61
N ASN A 163 10.21 -1.03 5.16
CA ASN A 163 9.01 -0.64 4.42
C ASN A 163 8.98 -1.29 3.04
N ILE A 164 10.11 -1.26 2.33
CA ILE A 164 10.26 -1.89 1.01
C ILE A 164 10.12 -3.41 1.11
N ARG A 165 10.78 -4.04 2.08
CA ARG A 165 10.62 -5.49 2.32
C ARG A 165 9.18 -5.86 2.66
N ARG A 166 8.48 -5.05 3.47
CA ARG A 166 7.05 -5.26 3.72
C ARG A 166 6.26 -5.12 2.43
N PHE A 167 6.47 -4.07 1.65
CA PHE A 167 5.74 -3.84 0.39
C PHE A 167 5.79 -5.07 -0.52
N ALA A 168 6.96 -5.70 -0.65
CA ALA A 168 7.16 -6.91 -1.45
C ALA A 168 6.21 -8.06 -1.05
N SER A 169 6.00 -8.28 0.25
CA SER A 169 5.06 -9.30 0.74
C SER A 169 3.61 -8.82 0.78
N GLU A 170 3.35 -7.59 1.24
CA GLU A 170 1.99 -7.09 1.47
C GLU A 170 1.23 -6.90 0.16
N SER A 171 1.90 -6.35 -0.86
CA SER A 171 1.28 -5.92 -2.11
C SER A 171 0.64 -7.07 -2.90
N LEU A 172 1.14 -8.29 -2.72
CA LEU A 172 0.66 -9.52 -3.35
C LEU A 172 0.06 -10.52 -2.36
N ARG A 173 -0.48 -10.05 -1.22
CA ARG A 173 -1.24 -10.94 -0.31
C ARG A 173 -2.38 -11.66 -1.03
N PRO A 174 -2.66 -12.96 -0.78
CA PRO A 174 -3.70 -13.70 -1.48
C PRO A 174 -5.10 -13.12 -1.28
N ARG A 175 -5.40 -12.59 -0.08
CA ARG A 175 -6.73 -12.08 0.31
C ARG A 175 -6.60 -10.71 0.99
N GLY A 176 -6.54 -9.63 0.20
CA GLY A 176 -6.56 -8.27 0.71
C GLY A 176 -7.96 -7.84 1.16
N VAL A 177 -8.08 -7.12 2.28
CA VAL A 177 -9.38 -6.60 2.77
C VAL A 177 -9.95 -5.52 1.83
N TRP A 178 -9.07 -4.76 1.17
CA TRP A 178 -9.40 -3.66 0.27
C TRP A 178 -9.14 -3.99 -1.21
N ALA A 179 -8.88 -5.26 -1.53
CA ALA A 179 -8.47 -5.66 -2.86
C ALA A 179 -9.12 -6.99 -3.28
N LYS A 180 -9.22 -7.19 -4.59
CA LYS A 180 -9.63 -8.49 -5.14
C LYS A 180 -8.63 -9.58 -4.69
N HIS A 181 -9.16 -10.77 -4.45
CA HIS A 181 -8.34 -11.95 -4.19
C HIS A 181 -7.52 -12.29 -5.44
N ILE A 182 -6.28 -12.73 -5.24
CA ILE A 182 -5.44 -13.27 -6.32
C ILE A 182 -5.77 -14.76 -6.41
N ALA A 183 -6.43 -15.18 -7.50
CA ALA A 183 -7.02 -16.52 -7.61
C ALA A 183 -5.93 -17.60 -7.71
N GLU A 184 -4.82 -17.27 -8.34
CA GLU A 184 -3.65 -18.11 -8.56
C GLU A 184 -3.09 -18.63 -7.22
N PHE A 185 -2.97 -17.76 -6.22
CA PHE A 185 -2.48 -18.15 -4.89
C PHE A 185 -3.43 -19.04 -4.09
N LYS A 186 -4.71 -19.17 -4.50
CA LYS A 186 -5.62 -20.12 -3.84
C LYS A 186 -5.28 -21.57 -4.19
N THR A 187 -4.78 -21.79 -5.41
CA THR A 187 -4.47 -23.13 -5.94
C THR A 187 -2.97 -23.42 -5.94
N SER A 188 -2.15 -22.38 -6.07
CA SER A 188 -0.69 -22.48 -6.15
C SER A 188 -0.02 -21.43 -5.25
N PRO A 189 -0.21 -21.48 -3.92
CA PRO A 189 0.42 -20.54 -2.98
C PRO A 189 1.95 -20.57 -3.02
N GLN A 190 2.56 -21.68 -3.46
CA GLN A 190 4.01 -21.81 -3.63
C GLN A 190 4.60 -20.79 -4.60
N LEU A 191 3.80 -20.21 -5.50
CA LEU A 191 4.24 -19.11 -6.37
C LEU A 191 4.69 -17.89 -5.57
N GLY A 192 4.17 -17.68 -4.35
CA GLY A 192 4.56 -16.59 -3.48
C GLY A 192 5.83 -16.85 -2.67
N GLU A 193 6.34 -18.08 -2.61
CA GLU A 193 7.52 -18.43 -1.80
C GLU A 193 8.76 -17.56 -2.08
N PRO A 194 9.08 -17.15 -3.33
CA PRO A 194 10.17 -16.22 -3.60
C PRO A 194 10.08 -14.87 -2.88
N LEU A 195 8.87 -14.45 -2.47
CA LEU A 195 8.64 -13.22 -1.70
C LEU A 195 8.69 -13.45 -0.18
N LEU A 196 8.46 -14.69 0.26
CA LEU A 196 8.26 -15.03 1.67
C LEU A 196 9.52 -15.63 2.30
N GLU A 197 10.21 -16.51 1.56
CA GLU A 197 11.37 -17.23 2.06
C GLU A 197 12.49 -16.31 2.56
N PRO A 198 12.88 -15.23 1.84
CA PRO A 198 13.91 -14.31 2.34
C PRO A 198 13.49 -13.59 3.62
N LEU A 199 12.19 -13.43 3.85
CA LEU A 199 11.60 -12.68 4.96
C LEU A 199 11.22 -13.56 6.16
N ARG A 200 11.44 -14.89 6.09
CA ARG A 200 11.00 -15.86 7.11
C ARG A 200 11.55 -15.61 8.51
N SER A 201 12.67 -14.89 8.61
CA SER A 201 13.30 -14.47 9.86
C SER A 201 13.62 -12.96 9.88
N ASP A 202 12.81 -12.15 9.20
CA ASP A 202 13.01 -10.69 9.16
C ASP A 202 13.10 -10.10 10.58
N PRO A 203 14.03 -9.19 10.88
CA PRO A 203 14.18 -8.62 12.22
C PRO A 203 13.02 -7.70 12.64
N HIS A 204 12.24 -7.15 11.69
CA HIS A 204 11.20 -6.17 11.99
C HIS A 204 9.80 -6.79 12.09
N ARG A 205 9.13 -6.51 13.22
CA ARG A 205 7.74 -6.93 13.46
C ARG A 205 6.79 -6.53 12.33
N TYR A 206 6.98 -5.34 11.76
CA TYR A 206 6.18 -4.82 10.65
C TYR A 206 6.20 -5.73 9.42
N VAL A 207 7.38 -6.27 9.07
CA VAL A 207 7.53 -7.22 7.96
C VAL A 207 6.99 -8.60 8.36
N GLN A 208 7.32 -9.07 9.56
CA GLN A 208 6.84 -10.36 10.08
C GLN A 208 5.31 -10.45 10.10
N ASP A 209 4.61 -9.38 10.48
CA ASP A 209 3.15 -9.31 10.46
C ASP A 209 2.59 -9.44 9.04
N SER A 210 3.23 -8.81 8.05
CA SER A 210 2.86 -8.97 6.63
C SER A 210 3.03 -10.41 6.14
N VAL A 211 4.20 -11.01 6.38
CA VAL A 211 4.49 -12.41 6.00
C VAL A 211 3.50 -13.38 6.66
N ALA A 212 3.25 -13.22 7.96
CA ALA A 212 2.29 -14.04 8.68
C ALA A 212 0.86 -13.85 8.18
N ASN A 213 0.48 -12.62 7.78
CA ASN A 213 -0.82 -12.36 7.19
C ASN A 213 -0.94 -12.97 5.79
N TRP A 214 0.12 -12.93 4.99
CA TRP A 214 0.18 -13.58 3.68
C TRP A 214 -0.08 -15.08 3.80
N ILE A 215 0.66 -15.78 4.68
CA ILE A 215 0.49 -17.22 4.89
C ILE A 215 -0.89 -17.53 5.46
N ASN A 216 -1.39 -16.73 6.40
CA ASN A 216 -2.76 -16.90 6.94
C ASN A 216 -3.86 -16.64 5.90
N ASP A 217 -3.60 -15.85 4.87
CA ASP A 217 -4.54 -15.66 3.78
C ASP A 217 -4.56 -16.88 2.85
N ALA A 218 -3.38 -17.40 2.49
CA ALA A 218 -3.24 -18.63 1.72
C ALA A 218 -3.83 -19.85 2.45
N SER A 219 -3.68 -19.93 3.79
CA SER A 219 -4.15 -21.06 4.59
C SER A 219 -5.65 -21.29 4.54
N LYS A 220 -6.44 -20.28 4.19
CA LYS A 220 -7.89 -20.36 4.04
C LYS A 220 -8.32 -21.21 2.83
N ASP A 221 -7.46 -21.36 1.83
CA ASP A 221 -7.69 -22.21 0.65
C ASP A 221 -6.73 -23.41 0.63
N SER A 222 -5.51 -23.26 1.15
CA SER A 222 -4.43 -24.26 1.14
C SER A 222 -3.84 -24.48 2.54
N PRO A 223 -4.59 -25.08 3.49
CA PRO A 223 -4.16 -25.24 4.87
C PRO A 223 -2.94 -26.15 5.03
N GLU A 224 -2.85 -27.23 4.24
CA GLU A 224 -1.73 -28.17 4.30
C GLU A 224 -0.41 -27.54 3.84
N TRP A 225 -0.44 -26.73 2.77
CA TRP A 225 0.73 -25.94 2.35
C TRP A 225 1.18 -25.00 3.48
N ALA A 226 0.24 -24.30 4.11
CA ALA A 226 0.55 -23.37 5.20
C ALA A 226 1.18 -24.07 6.41
N ARG A 227 0.72 -25.28 6.77
CA ARG A 227 1.35 -26.11 7.82
C ARG A 227 2.75 -26.54 7.40
N ALA A 228 2.89 -27.10 6.20
CA ALA A 228 4.16 -27.61 5.68
C ALA A 228 5.25 -26.53 5.63
N ILE A 229 4.95 -25.33 5.12
CA ILE A 229 5.93 -24.24 5.07
C ILE A 229 6.30 -23.75 6.48
N CYS A 230 5.34 -23.70 7.41
CA CYS A 230 5.60 -23.30 8.79
C CYS A 230 6.49 -24.31 9.53
N ASP A 231 6.21 -25.60 9.39
CA ASP A 231 7.00 -26.67 10.00
C ASP A 231 8.42 -26.68 9.43
N ARG A 232 8.55 -26.55 8.10
CA ARG A 232 9.84 -26.43 7.42
C ARG A 232 10.65 -25.24 7.93
N TRP A 233 10.04 -24.06 8.00
CA TRP A 233 10.73 -22.86 8.49
C TRP A 233 11.15 -22.97 9.95
N ASN A 234 10.32 -23.56 10.82
CA ASN A 234 10.70 -23.79 12.22
C ASN A 234 11.91 -24.73 12.35
N ALA A 235 12.06 -25.69 11.44
CA ALA A 235 13.22 -26.59 11.40
C ALA A 235 14.47 -25.92 10.80
N GLU A 236 14.33 -25.20 9.68
CA GLU A 236 15.45 -24.59 8.94
C GLU A 236 15.94 -23.26 9.53
N SER A 237 15.09 -22.55 10.27
CA SER A 237 15.35 -21.22 10.81
C SER A 237 14.74 -21.07 12.22
N PRO A 238 15.30 -21.73 13.25
CA PRO A 238 14.75 -21.76 14.60
C PRO A 238 15.00 -20.45 15.38
N THR A 239 14.59 -19.32 14.80
CA THR A 239 14.71 -17.98 15.40
C THR A 239 13.40 -17.53 16.04
N ALA A 240 13.46 -16.59 16.97
CA ALA A 240 12.26 -16.00 17.59
C ALA A 240 11.36 -15.28 16.56
N ALA A 241 11.96 -14.69 15.51
CA ALA A 241 11.23 -14.06 14.41
C ALA A 241 10.43 -15.10 13.61
N THR A 242 11.07 -16.22 13.24
CA THR A 242 10.43 -17.31 12.51
C THR A 242 9.30 -17.93 13.33
N ALA A 243 9.55 -18.25 14.60
CA ALA A 243 8.54 -18.80 15.50
C ALA A 243 7.32 -17.88 15.69
N TYR A 244 7.54 -16.56 15.67
CA TYR A 244 6.45 -15.60 15.70
C TYR A 244 5.62 -15.64 14.41
N ILE A 245 6.28 -15.60 13.26
CA ILE A 245 5.61 -15.63 11.95
C ILE A 245 4.76 -16.88 11.83
N THR A 246 5.33 -18.06 12.07
CA THR A 246 4.65 -19.35 11.89
C THR A 246 3.47 -19.50 12.85
N LYS A 247 3.63 -19.13 14.12
CA LYS A 247 2.52 -19.13 15.10
C LYS A 247 1.38 -18.21 14.67
N ARG A 248 1.70 -17.00 14.20
CA ARG A 248 0.68 -16.02 13.76
C ARG A 248 0.04 -16.44 12.44
N ALA A 249 0.79 -17.06 11.53
CA ALA A 249 0.33 -17.53 10.23
C ALA A 249 -0.77 -18.60 10.33
N LEU A 250 -0.69 -19.47 11.34
CA LEU A 250 -1.64 -20.57 11.54
C LEU A 250 -2.82 -20.22 12.46
N ARG A 251 -2.97 -18.95 12.88
CA ARG A 251 -3.98 -18.53 13.88
C ARG A 251 -5.43 -18.87 13.52
N SER A 252 -5.73 -19.01 12.24
CA SER A 252 -7.06 -19.34 11.72
C SER A 252 -7.29 -20.85 11.51
N LEU A 253 -6.26 -21.69 11.66
CA LEU A 253 -6.30 -23.14 11.43
C LEU A 253 -6.42 -23.95 12.74
N LYS A 254 -7.07 -23.37 13.76
CA LYS A 254 -7.28 -24.03 15.06
C LYS A 254 -8.29 -25.16 14.96
#